data_AF-A0A7W3XZ50-F1
#
_entry.id   AF-A0A7W3XZ50-F1
#
_cell.length_a   1.000
_cell.length_b   1.000
_cell.length_c   1.000
_cell.angle_alpha   90.00
_cell.angle_beta   90.00
_cell.angle_gamma   90.00
#
_symmetry.space_group_name_H-M   'P 1'
#
loop_
_entity.id
_entity.type
_entity.pdbx_description
1 polymer ?
#
loop_
_entity_poly.entity_id
_entity_poly.type
_entity_poly.pdbx_seq_one_letter_code
_entity_poly.pdbx_strand_id
1 'polypeptide(L)'
;MQANTVVTVLTAAAVDPFTGAAGGEEPAAVGVPAEIVETNRRTDDPVTGTPRTVRDTIALLPPDTPGVAPGARLLDETTGLIHPIREVHQHHPAGWTSDLVCTLHRLDPHHP
;
A
#
# COMPACT_ATOMS: atom_id res chain seq x y z
N MET A 1 -13.48 8.87 -4.62
CA MET A 1 -12.04 9.15 -4.78
C MET A 1 -11.79 10.33 -5.73
N GLN A 2 -10.80 11.20 -5.42
CA GLN A 2 -10.21 12.13 -6.39
C GLN A 2 -8.74 11.72 -6.59
N ALA A 3 -8.45 11.01 -7.69
CA ALA A 3 -7.09 10.51 -7.94
C ALA A 3 -6.09 11.66 -8.11
N ASN A 4 -5.00 11.61 -7.35
CA ASN A 4 -3.92 12.60 -7.42
C ASN A 4 -2.65 12.05 -8.12
N THR A 5 -2.60 10.73 -8.33
CA THR A 5 -1.51 10.06 -9.02
C THR A 5 -2.01 8.81 -9.77
N VAL A 6 -1.10 8.17 -10.49
CA VAL A 6 -1.28 6.91 -11.19
C VAL A 6 -0.26 5.91 -10.62
N VAL A 7 -0.71 4.70 -10.31
CA VAL A 7 0.14 3.65 -9.75
C VAL A 7 0.09 2.37 -10.57
N THR A 8 1.21 1.68 -10.58
CA THR A 8 1.30 0.28 -10.99
C THR A 8 1.33 -0.59 -9.73
N VAL A 9 0.43 -1.57 -9.65
CA VAL A 9 0.42 -2.59 -8.59
C VAL A 9 1.36 -3.71 -8.98
N LEU A 10 2.40 -3.92 -8.18
CA LEU A 10 3.38 -4.98 -8.32
C LEU A 10 3.03 -6.12 -7.36
N THR A 11 2.89 -7.33 -7.88
CA THR A 11 2.66 -8.52 -7.05
C THR A 11 3.86 -8.82 -6.15
N ALA A 12 3.61 -9.48 -5.03
CA ALA A 12 4.69 -9.97 -4.19
C ALA A 12 5.57 -10.93 -5.02
N ALA A 13 6.89 -10.72 -4.95
CA ALA A 13 7.86 -11.62 -5.57
C ALA A 13 7.58 -13.07 -5.11
N ALA A 14 7.23 -13.94 -6.06
CA ALA A 14 7.11 -15.36 -5.77
C ALA A 14 8.50 -15.89 -5.43
N VAL A 15 8.68 -16.45 -4.23
CA VAL A 15 9.93 -17.13 -3.89
C VAL A 15 9.87 -18.52 -4.53
N ASP A 16 10.81 -18.80 -5.42
CA ASP A 16 10.95 -20.12 -6.00
C ASP A 16 11.29 -21.13 -4.89
N PRO A 17 10.47 -22.17 -4.67
CA PRO A 17 10.62 -23.06 -3.53
C PRO A 17 11.82 -24.00 -3.63
N PHE A 18 12.44 -24.13 -4.80
CA PHE A 18 13.56 -25.04 -5.04
C PHE A 18 14.92 -24.33 -5.02
N THR A 19 14.96 -23.09 -5.50
CA THR A 19 16.17 -22.28 -5.62
C THR A 19 16.26 -21.20 -4.54
N GLY A 20 15.15 -20.88 -3.86
CA GLY A 20 15.06 -19.79 -2.89
C GLY A 20 15.21 -18.40 -3.52
N ALA A 21 15.26 -18.31 -4.85
CA ALA A 21 15.35 -17.05 -5.55
C ALA A 21 13.99 -16.34 -5.49
N ALA A 22 13.99 -15.06 -5.12
CA ALA A 22 12.85 -14.21 -5.35
C ALA A 22 12.69 -14.03 -6.87
N GLY A 23 11.56 -14.45 -7.42
CA GLY A 23 11.15 -14.09 -8.77
C GLY A 23 10.99 -12.58 -8.89
N GLY A 24 11.07 -12.06 -10.13
CA GLY A 24 10.81 -10.65 -10.38
C GLY A 24 9.40 -10.25 -9.95
N GLU A 25 9.24 -9.01 -9.48
CA GLU A 25 7.92 -8.44 -9.22
C GLU A 25 7.20 -8.23 -10.56
N GLU A 26 6.06 -8.90 -10.75
CA GLU A 26 5.24 -8.72 -11.96
C GLU A 26 4.13 -7.69 -11.73
N PRO A 27 3.87 -6.80 -12.71
CA PRO A 27 2.76 -5.85 -12.64
C PRO A 27 1.42 -6.58 -12.75
N ALA A 28 0.62 -6.54 -11.69
CA ALA A 28 -0.77 -7.05 -11.68
C ALA A 28 -1.76 -6.05 -12.29
N ALA A 29 -1.52 -4.75 -12.09
CA ALA A 29 -2.35 -3.69 -12.63
C ALA A 29 -1.45 -2.49 -12.96
N VAL A 30 -1.65 -1.87 -14.12
CA VAL A 30 -0.86 -0.73 -14.59
C VAL A 30 -1.81 0.43 -14.84
N GLY A 31 -1.37 1.67 -14.58
CA GLY A 31 -2.17 2.83 -14.86
C GLY A 31 -3.37 3.01 -13.92
N VAL A 32 -3.29 2.47 -12.69
CA VAL A 32 -4.40 2.53 -11.72
C VAL A 32 -4.48 3.95 -11.14
N PRO A 33 -5.61 4.67 -11.30
CA PRO A 33 -5.76 5.97 -10.67
C PRO A 33 -5.80 5.78 -9.16
N ALA A 34 -4.92 6.46 -8.42
CA ALA A 34 -4.85 6.35 -6.97
C ALA A 34 -4.75 7.72 -6.31
N GLU A 35 -5.12 7.75 -5.03
CA GLU A 35 -4.91 8.90 -4.17
C GLU A 35 -3.98 8.50 -3.04
N ILE A 36 -2.73 8.98 -3.07
CA ILE A 36 -1.77 8.76 -1.98
C ILE A 36 -1.80 9.99 -1.06
N VAL A 37 -2.10 9.78 0.22
CA VAL A 37 -2.16 10.85 1.23
C VAL A 37 -1.43 10.44 2.50
N GLU A 38 -0.67 11.36 3.07
CA GLU A 38 -0.10 11.21 4.41
C GLU A 38 -1.14 11.61 5.45
N THR A 39 -1.45 10.69 6.35
CA THR A 39 -2.37 10.91 7.46
C THR A 39 -1.65 10.76 8.80
N ASN A 40 -2.16 11.46 9.81
CA ASN A 40 -1.68 11.33 11.18
C ASN A 40 -2.73 10.56 11.98
N ARG A 41 -2.35 9.38 12.49
CA ARG A 41 -3.20 8.62 13.39
C ARG A 41 -2.67 8.73 14.81
N ARG A 42 -3.54 9.12 15.74
CA ARG A 42 -3.24 9.06 17.16
C ARG A 42 -3.43 7.63 17.64
N THR A 43 -2.44 7.10 18.32
CA THR A 43 -2.45 5.75 18.91
C THR A 43 -1.79 5.82 20.27
N ASP A 44 -2.15 4.94 21.19
CA ASP A 44 -1.53 4.88 22.50
C ASP A 44 -0.40 3.86 22.50
N ASP A 45 0.72 4.20 23.13
CA ASP A 45 1.80 3.25 23.35
C ASP A 45 1.31 2.13 24.29
N PRO A 46 1.36 0.85 23.89
CA PRO A 46 0.76 -0.23 24.67
C PRO A 46 1.50 -0.54 25.98
N VAL A 47 2.74 -0.06 26.14
CA VAL A 47 3.57 -0.30 27.32
C VAL A 47 3.40 0.82 28.35
N THR A 48 3.31 2.07 27.87
CA THR A 48 3.30 3.26 28.74
C THR A 48 1.96 3.98 28.81
N GLY A 49 1.00 3.65 27.92
CA GLY A 49 -0.27 4.34 27.80
C GLY A 49 -0.15 5.79 27.31
N THR A 50 1.03 6.19 26.83
CA THR A 50 1.28 7.56 26.38
C THR A 50 0.69 7.74 24.97
N PRO A 51 -0.15 8.76 24.74
CA PRO A 51 -0.67 9.04 23.41
C PRO A 51 0.49 9.48 22.51
N ARG A 52 0.65 8.80 21.37
CA ARG A 52 1.60 9.14 20.32
C ARG A 52 0.86 9.41 19.01
N THR A 53 1.43 10.30 18.20
CA THR A 53 0.96 10.53 16.83
C THR A 53 1.88 9.76 15.89
N VAL A 54 1.32 8.85 15.11
CA VAL A 54 2.03 8.10 14.07
C VAL A 54 1.63 8.67 12.72
N ARG A 55 2.63 8.92 11.86
CA ARG A 55 2.41 9.23 10.45
C ARG A 55 2.20 7.93 9.71
N ASP A 56 1.03 7.76 9.12
CA ASP A 56 0.69 6.65 8.25
C ASP A 56 0.52 7.23 6.83
N THR A 57 1.07 6.58 5.81
CA THR A 57 0.76 6.93 4.42
C THR A 57 -0.33 5.97 3.95
N ILE A 58 -1.43 6.48 3.42
CA ILE A 58 -2.50 5.66 2.87
C ILE A 58 -2.63 5.89 1.37
N ALA A 59 -2.94 4.82 0.63
CA ALA A 59 -3.33 4.89 -0.77
C ALA A 59 -4.78 4.46 -0.92
N LEU A 60 -5.58 5.27 -1.62
CA LEU A 60 -6.93 4.93 -2.04
C LEU A 60 -6.87 4.45 -3.49
N LEU A 61 -7.35 3.25 -3.75
CA LEU A 61 -7.43 2.67 -5.09
C LEU A 61 -8.88 2.29 -5.42
N PRO A 62 -9.24 2.16 -6.71
CA PRO A 62 -10.58 1.72 -7.09
C PRO A 62 -10.87 0.34 -6.49
N PRO A 63 -12.14 0.04 -6.16
CA PRO A 63 -12.52 -1.31 -5.79
C PRO A 63 -12.10 -2.31 -6.85
N ASP A 64 -11.84 -3.54 -6.43
CA ASP A 64 -11.52 -4.67 -7.31
C ASP A 64 -10.23 -4.52 -8.13
N THR A 65 -9.35 -3.58 -7.75
CA THR A 65 -8.01 -3.48 -8.35
C THR A 65 -7.23 -4.78 -8.11
N PRO A 66 -6.79 -5.49 -9.17
CA PRO A 66 -6.15 -6.79 -9.02
C PRO A 66 -4.75 -6.67 -8.43
N GLY A 67 -4.34 -7.68 -7.66
CA GLY A 67 -3.01 -7.76 -7.04
C GLY A 67 -2.83 -6.90 -5.79
N VAL A 68 -3.84 -6.15 -5.36
CA VAL A 68 -3.80 -5.38 -4.11
C VAL A 68 -3.94 -6.34 -2.92
N ALA A 69 -2.80 -6.65 -2.30
CA ALA A 69 -2.72 -7.51 -1.13
C ALA A 69 -1.57 -7.08 -0.21
N PRO A 70 -1.60 -7.40 1.10
CA PRO A 70 -0.44 -7.24 1.96
C PRO A 70 0.80 -7.94 1.38
N GLY A 71 1.93 -7.23 1.33
CA GLY A 71 3.18 -7.71 0.73
C GLY A 71 3.35 -7.36 -0.76
N ALA A 72 2.28 -6.96 -1.46
CA ALA A 72 2.38 -6.33 -2.77
C ALA A 72 2.95 -4.91 -2.64
N ARG A 73 3.34 -4.30 -3.76
CA ARG A 73 3.90 -2.93 -3.78
C ARG A 73 3.15 -2.05 -4.77
N LEU A 74 3.10 -0.77 -4.48
CA LEU A 74 2.58 0.26 -5.39
C LEU A 74 3.76 1.07 -5.91
N LEU A 75 3.99 1.03 -7.22
CA LEU A 75 4.88 1.96 -7.90
C LEU A 75 4.07 3.20 -8.28
N ASP A 76 4.40 4.34 -7.69
CA ASP A 76 3.88 5.63 -8.13
C ASP A 76 4.55 6.03 -9.44
N GLU A 77 3.79 6.07 -10.53
CA GLU A 77 4.30 6.39 -11.87
C GLU A 77 4.69 7.87 -12.00
N THR A 78 4.13 8.74 -11.15
CA THR A 78 4.44 10.18 -11.17
C THR A 78 5.79 10.47 -10.52
N THR A 79 6.09 9.81 -9.40
CA THR A 79 7.31 10.07 -8.60
C THR A 79 8.39 9.01 -8.77
N GLY A 80 8.04 7.84 -9.31
CA GLY A 80 8.92 6.66 -9.39
C GLY A 80 9.14 5.96 -8.04
N LEU A 81 8.42 6.34 -6.99
CA LEU A 81 8.57 5.76 -5.65
C LEU A 81 7.79 4.46 -5.52
N ILE A 82 8.39 3.49 -4.82
CA ILE A 82 7.75 2.21 -4.52
C ILE A 82 7.30 2.19 -3.06
N HIS A 83 6.01 1.99 -2.86
CA HIS A 83 5.35 1.93 -1.57
C HIS A 83 4.86 0.49 -1.28
N PRO A 84 5.49 -0.25 -0.34
CA PRO A 84 4.99 -1.57 0.05
C PRO A 84 3.65 -1.46 0.77
N ILE A 85 2.70 -2.32 0.38
CA ILE A 85 1.39 -2.45 0.99
C ILE A 85 1.52 -3.30 2.25
N ARG A 86 1.24 -2.71 3.41
CA ARG A 86 1.28 -3.40 4.69
C ARG A 86 -0.07 -4.05 5.03
N GLU A 87 -1.13 -3.28 4.86
CA GLU A 87 -2.49 -3.68 5.20
C GLU A 87 -3.43 -3.15 4.13
N VAL A 88 -4.44 -3.94 3.79
CA VAL A 88 -5.50 -3.55 2.85
C VAL A 88 -6.81 -3.59 3.62
N HIS A 89 -7.49 -2.45 3.66
CA HIS A 89 -8.80 -2.27 4.27
C HIS A 89 -9.81 -1.95 3.17
N GLN A 90 -10.84 -2.78 3.03
CA GLN A 90 -11.96 -2.48 2.15
C GLN A 90 -13.09 -1.89 3.00
N HIS A 91 -13.35 -0.60 2.86
CA HIS A 91 -14.44 0.05 3.61
C HIS A 91 -15.79 -0.18 2.91
N HIS A 92 -16.44 -1.31 3.14
CA HIS A 92 -17.73 -1.62 2.52
C HIS A 92 -18.92 -1.39 3.48
N PRO A 93 -19.66 -0.27 3.39
CA PRO A 93 -21.06 -0.27 3.78
C PRO A 93 -21.87 -0.96 2.67
N ALA A 94 -22.86 -1.77 3.03
CA ALA A 94 -23.67 -2.52 2.07
C ALA A 94 -24.32 -1.57 1.04
N GLY A 95 -24.09 -1.83 -0.26
CA GLY A 95 -24.73 -1.11 -1.37
C GLY A 95 -23.93 0.03 -2.03
N TRP A 96 -22.67 0.25 -1.64
CA TRP A 96 -21.82 1.33 -2.20
C TRP A 96 -20.51 0.81 -2.80
N THR A 97 -20.08 1.38 -3.93
CA THR A 97 -18.76 1.17 -4.53
C THR A 97 -17.71 1.73 -3.58
N SER A 98 -16.88 0.86 -3.02
CA SER A 98 -16.00 1.19 -1.90
C SER A 98 -14.54 1.25 -2.34
N ASP A 99 -13.83 2.32 -2.00
CA ASP A 99 -12.40 2.45 -2.31
C ASP A 99 -11.56 1.46 -1.46
N LEU A 100 -10.49 0.90 -2.05
CA LEU A 100 -9.49 0.10 -1.34
C LEU A 100 -8.53 1.04 -0.62
N VAL A 101 -8.40 0.89 0.70
CA VAL A 101 -7.48 1.69 1.53
C VAL A 101 -6.25 0.85 1.88
N CYS A 102 -5.10 1.23 1.35
CA CYS A 102 -3.83 0.55 1.61
C CYS A 102 -2.98 1.37 2.57
N THR A 103 -2.56 0.79 3.69
CA THR A 103 -1.56 1.40 4.58
C THR A 103 -0.17 1.08 4.05
N LEU A 104 0.62 2.12 3.79
CA LEU A 104 1.94 2.04 3.19
C LEU A 104 3.03 2.29 4.23
N HIS A 105 4.14 1.57 4.12
CA HIS A 105 5.37 1.89 4.86
C HIS A 105 6.27 2.76 4.00
N ARG A 106 6.84 3.82 4.59
CA ARG A 106 7.99 4.51 3.99
C ARG A 106 9.22 3.66 4.27
N LEU A 107 9.84 3.10 3.24
CA LEU A 107 11.19 2.57 3.37
C LEU A 107 12.11 3.77 3.52
N ASP A 108 12.67 3.94 4.71
CA ASP A 108 13.74 4.91 4.92
C ASP A 108 14.97 4.43 4.13
N PRO A 109 15.57 5.25 3.25
CA PRO A 109 16.71 4.83 2.42
C PRO A 109 18.00 4.55 3.21
N HIS A 110 17.95 4.58 4.55
CA HIS A 110 19.11 4.37 5.41
C HIS A 110 18.82 3.35 6.51
N HIS A 111 18.92 2.06 6.15
CA HIS A 111 19.39 1.06 7.11
C HIS A 111 20.39 0.13 6.40
N PRO A 112 21.68 0.14 6.79
CA PRO A 112 22.67 -0.80 6.29
C PRO A 112 22.43 -2.22 6.79
#